data_AF-A0A1C4TVM9-F1
#
_entry.id   AF-A0A1C4TVM9-F1
#
_cell.length_a   1.000
_cell.length_b   1.000
_cell.length_c   1.000
_cell.angle_alpha   90.00
_cell.angle_beta   90.00
_cell.angle_gamma   90.00
#
_symmetry.space_group_name_H-M   'P 1'
#
loop_
_entity.id
_entity.type
_entity.pdbx_description
1 polymer ?
#
loop_
_entity_poly.entity_id
_entity_poly.type
_entity_poly.pdbx_seq_one_letter_code
_entity_poly.pdbx_strand_id
1 'polypeptide(L)'
;MRSKFGFTYRQYLRMVDEQNGVCRICGNPPPDGERLAVDHDHGCCSGQKTCGQCIRGLLCKRCNSALGLFDDNPETLAAARAYVLAARAEPYDRSEISR
;
A
#
# COMPACT_ATOMS: atom_id res chain seq x y z
N MET A 1 5.78 -23.66 5.30
CA MET A 1 5.93 -22.60 4.27
C MET A 1 7.42 -22.34 4.11
N ARG A 2 8.02 -22.77 2.99
CA ARG A 2 9.47 -22.75 2.76
C ARG A 2 9.93 -21.38 2.27
N SER A 3 10.94 -20.80 2.92
CA SER A 3 11.58 -19.53 2.60
C SER A 3 12.40 -19.64 1.31
N LYS A 4 11.81 -19.29 0.17
CA LYS A 4 12.58 -19.00 -1.06
C LYS A 4 13.15 -17.58 -1.08
N PHE A 5 12.83 -16.77 -0.07
CA PHE A 5 13.18 -15.36 0.07
C PHE A 5 13.46 -15.09 1.55
N GLY A 6 14.33 -14.13 1.87
CA GLY A 6 14.86 -13.83 3.22
C GLY A 6 13.82 -13.38 4.27
N PHE A 7 12.55 -13.71 4.06
CA PHE A 7 11.43 -13.36 4.90
C PHE A 7 10.62 -14.61 5.26
N THR A 8 10.61 -14.94 6.54
CA THR A 8 9.98 -16.11 7.14
C THR A 8 8.60 -15.76 7.68
N TYR A 9 7.75 -16.78 7.85
CA TYR A 9 6.44 -16.59 8.48
C TYR A 9 6.55 -16.07 9.93
N ARG A 10 7.62 -16.42 10.65
CA ARG A 10 7.87 -15.89 12.00
C ARG A 10 8.18 -14.39 11.97
N GLN A 11 8.94 -13.92 10.97
CA GLN A 11 9.17 -12.49 10.78
C GLN A 11 7.88 -11.76 10.38
N TYR A 12 7.05 -12.37 9.52
CA TYR A 12 5.72 -11.86 9.21
C TYR A 12 4.86 -11.68 10.48
N LEU A 13 4.75 -12.70 11.33
CA LEU A 13 3.96 -12.63 12.57
C LEU A 13 4.49 -11.56 13.52
N ARG A 14 5.82 -11.42 13.63
CA ARG A 14 6.44 -10.35 14.41
C ARG A 14 6.05 -8.97 13.88
N MET A 15 6.07 -8.76 12.56
CA MET A 15 5.63 -7.49 11.97
C MET A 15 4.13 -7.24 12.17
N VAL A 16 3.30 -8.28 12.15
CA VAL A 16 1.86 -8.15 12.47
C VAL A 16 1.71 -7.61 13.89
N ASP A 17 2.43 -8.17 14.86
CA ASP A 17 2.42 -7.74 16.26
C ASP A 17 2.94 -6.31 16.42
N GLU A 18 4.11 -6.00 15.85
CA GLU A 18 4.72 -4.66 15.87
C GLU A 18 3.84 -3.59 15.19
N GLN A 19 2.98 -3.98 14.24
CA GLN A 19 2.01 -3.11 13.58
C GLN A 19 0.60 -3.16 14.20
N ASN A 20 0.40 -3.84 15.33
CA ASN A 20 -0.91 -4.03 15.96
C ASN A 20 -1.98 -4.62 15.02
N GLY A 21 -1.58 -5.45 14.06
CA GLY A 21 -2.48 -6.12 13.13
C GLY A 21 -3.14 -5.20 12.09
N VAL A 22 -2.66 -3.96 11.90
CA VAL A 22 -3.27 -3.00 10.97
C VAL A 22 -2.37 -2.60 9.81
N CYS A 23 -3.01 -2.11 8.74
CA CYS A 23 -2.35 -1.53 7.58
C CYS A 23 -1.52 -0.30 7.97
N ARG A 24 -0.24 -0.27 7.59
CA ARG A 24 0.68 0.85 7.87
C ARG A 24 0.24 2.19 7.26
N ILE A 25 -0.55 2.16 6.18
CA ILE A 25 -1.01 3.37 5.48
C ILE A 25 -2.36 3.86 6.02
N CYS A 26 -3.38 3.01 6.05
CA CYS A 26 -4.74 3.46 6.39
C CYS A 26 -5.16 3.16 7.82
N GLY A 27 -4.36 2.43 8.61
CA GLY A 27 -4.66 2.09 10.01
C GLY A 27 -5.78 1.08 10.20
N ASN A 28 -6.38 0.57 9.13
CA ASN A 28 -7.46 -0.42 9.21
C ASN A 28 -6.90 -1.85 9.27
N PRO A 29 -7.55 -2.77 10.01
CA PRO A 29 -7.26 -4.19 9.91
C PRO A 29 -7.58 -4.71 8.50
N PRO A 30 -6.98 -5.85 8.08
CA PRO A 30 -7.43 -6.52 6.87
C PRO A 30 -8.88 -7.02 7.05
N PRO A 31 -9.66 -7.18 5.97
CA PRO A 31 -10.96 -7.85 6.04
C PRO A 31 -10.86 -9.23 6.68
N ASP A 32 -11.96 -9.72 7.26
CA ASP A 32 -11.99 -11.03 7.92
C ASP A 32 -11.49 -12.15 7.00
N GLY A 33 -10.55 -12.94 7.51
CA GLY A 33 -9.92 -14.03 6.76
C GLY A 33 -8.83 -13.61 5.76
N GLU A 34 -8.61 -12.31 5.55
CA GLU A 34 -7.50 -11.81 4.73
C GLU A 34 -6.23 -11.55 5.58
N ARG A 35 -5.09 -11.59 4.90
CA ARG A 35 -3.78 -11.22 5.48
C ARG A 35 -3.33 -9.88 4.94
N LEU A 36 -2.57 -9.15 5.75
CA LEU A 36 -1.85 -7.99 5.25
C LEU A 36 -0.77 -8.44 4.25
N ALA A 37 -0.62 -7.70 3.17
CA ALA A 37 0.42 -7.88 2.17
C ALA A 37 1.75 -7.34 2.69
N VAL A 38 2.85 -8.03 2.37
CA VAL A 38 4.21 -7.54 2.66
C VAL A 38 4.62 -6.57 1.56
N ASP A 39 4.63 -5.29 1.89
CA ASP A 39 5.07 -4.22 1.01
C ASP A 39 6.58 -4.04 1.07
N HIS A 40 7.21 -3.86 -0.09
CA HIS A 40 8.66 -3.77 -0.20
C HIS A 40 9.09 -2.88 -1.37
N ASP A 41 10.30 -2.34 -1.28
CA ASP A 41 10.89 -1.50 -2.31
C ASP A 41 11.37 -2.33 -3.52
N HIS A 42 10.71 -2.14 -4.66
CA HIS A 42 11.02 -2.78 -5.94
C HIS A 42 12.32 -2.25 -6.58
N GLY A 43 12.87 -1.12 -6.12
CA GLY A 43 14.19 -0.62 -6.52
C GLY A 43 15.34 -1.43 -5.92
N CYS A 44 15.13 -2.03 -4.74
CA CYS A 44 16.13 -2.87 -4.07
C CYS A 44 16.15 -4.31 -4.61
N CYS A 45 14.98 -4.87 -4.90
CA CYS A 45 14.83 -6.21 -5.46
C CYS A 45 13.90 -6.17 -6.66
N SER A 46 14.37 -6.54 -7.84
CA SER A 46 13.55 -6.55 -9.04
C SER A 46 12.54 -7.73 -9.02
N GLY A 47 11.27 -7.42 -9.31
CA GLY A 47 10.18 -8.40 -9.36
C GLY A 47 9.46 -8.62 -8.02
N GLN A 48 8.67 -9.69 -7.91
CA GLN A 48 7.79 -9.94 -6.74
C GLN A 48 8.51 -10.48 -5.49
N LYS A 49 9.83 -10.34 -5.41
CA LYS A 49 10.67 -11.01 -4.42
C LYS A 49 11.30 -9.96 -3.52
N THR A 50 11.34 -10.25 -2.23
CA THR A 50 12.02 -9.42 -1.23
C THR A 50 13.31 -10.08 -0.73
N CYS A 51 14.36 -9.29 -0.51
CA CYS A 51 15.55 -9.73 0.23
C CYS A 51 15.34 -9.75 1.75
N GLY A 52 14.20 -9.26 2.24
CA GLY A 52 13.91 -9.06 3.66
C GLY A 52 14.36 -7.69 4.19
N GLN A 53 15.39 -7.07 3.62
CA GLN A 53 15.85 -5.74 4.01
C GLN A 53 15.06 -4.60 3.34
N CYS A 54 14.45 -4.85 2.19
CA CYS A 54 13.66 -3.86 1.44
C CYS A 54 12.20 -3.74 1.91
N ILE A 55 11.81 -4.40 2.99
CA ILE A 55 10.43 -4.39 3.48
C ILE A 55 10.10 -3.03 4.09
N ARG A 56 9.04 -2.39 3.58
CA ARG A 56 8.54 -1.10 4.08
C ARG A 56 7.49 -1.28 5.16
N GLY A 57 6.69 -2.34 5.09
CA GLY A 57 5.66 -2.65 6.10
C GLY A 57 4.61 -3.64 5.61
N LEU A 58 3.58 -3.83 6.45
CA LEU A 58 2.40 -4.61 6.09
C LEU A 58 1.24 -3.70 5.72
N LEU A 59 0.62 -3.95 4.56
CA LEU A 59 -0.47 -3.14 3.99
C LEU A 59 -1.72 -3.97 3.74
N CYS A 60 -2.90 -3.36 3.83
CA CYS A 60 -4.10 -4.01 3.30
C CYS A 60 -4.04 -4.08 1.77
N LYS A 61 -4.76 -5.05 1.18
CA LYS A 61 -4.77 -5.28 -0.27
C LYS A 61 -5.06 -4.00 -1.07
N ARG A 62 -6.02 -3.18 -0.62
CA ARG A 62 -6.41 -1.93 -1.29
C ARG A 62 -5.27 -0.91 -1.32
N CYS A 63 -4.62 -0.67 -0.20
CA CYS A 63 -3.49 0.27 -0.14
C CYS A 63 -2.30 -0.24 -0.94
N ASN A 64 -1.98 -1.54 -0.83
CA ASN A 64 -0.89 -2.16 -1.58
C ASN A 64 -1.10 -2.05 -3.10
N SER A 65 -2.31 -2.36 -3.57
CA SER A 65 -2.65 -2.22 -4.99
C SER A 65 -2.64 -0.76 -5.45
N ALA A 66 -3.08 0.18 -4.61
CA ALA A 66 -3.07 1.60 -4.96
C ALA A 66 -1.63 2.12 -5.18
N LEU A 67 -0.67 1.73 -4.34
CA LEU A 67 0.74 2.08 -4.55
C LEU A 67 1.27 1.55 -5.89
N GLY A 68 0.99 0.27 -6.19
CA GLY A 68 1.38 -0.33 -7.47
C GLY A 68 0.72 0.32 -8.69
N LEU A 69 -0.51 0.82 -8.57
CA LEU A 69 -1.20 1.56 -9.65
C LEU A 69 -0.59 2.94 -9.91
N PHE A 70 0.13 3.50 -8.93
CA PHE A 70 0.92 4.71 -9.08
C PHE A 70 2.40 4.41 -9.38
N ASP A 71 2.74 3.16 -9.71
CA ASP A 71 4.11 2.68 -9.96
C ASP A 71 5.09 3.03 -8.82
N ASP A 72 4.61 3.08 -7.58
CA ASP A 72 5.36 3.53 -6.41
C ASP A 72 6.01 4.93 -6.59
N ASN A 73 5.53 5.74 -7.53
CA ASN A 73 6.11 7.04 -7.89
C ASN A 73 5.68 8.16 -6.91
N PRO A 74 6.62 8.74 -6.13
CA PRO A 74 6.29 9.77 -5.14
C PRO A 74 5.68 11.04 -5.75
N GLU A 75 6.12 11.44 -6.94
CA GLU A 75 5.64 12.63 -7.63
C GLU A 75 4.17 12.46 -8.05
N THR A 76 3.81 11.31 -8.61
CA THR A 76 2.42 10.98 -8.98
C THR A 76 1.53 10.86 -7.75
N LEU A 77 2.01 10.26 -6.65
CA LEU A 77 1.27 10.19 -5.39
C LEU A 77 1.01 11.58 -4.80
N ALA A 78 1.99 12.48 -4.85
CA ALA A 78 1.84 13.87 -4.41
C ALA A 78 0.84 14.62 -5.30
N ALA A 79 0.89 14.44 -6.61
CA ALA A 79 -0.06 15.01 -7.55
C ALA A 79 -1.49 14.49 -7.31
N ALA A 80 -1.67 13.20 -7.05
CA ALA A 80 -2.96 12.61 -6.72
C ALA A 80 -3.54 13.19 -5.42
N ARG A 81 -2.71 13.39 -4.39
CA ARG A 81 -3.11 14.08 -3.16
C ARG A 81 -3.57 15.52 -3.45
N ALA A 82 -2.79 16.27 -4.22
CA ALA A 82 -3.12 17.65 -4.57
C ALA A 82 -4.44 17.75 -5.35
N TYR A 83 -4.65 16.86 -6.32
CA TYR A 83 -5.88 16.77 -7.11
C TYR A 83 -7.12 16.56 -6.23
N VAL A 84 -7.07 15.60 -5.29
CA VAL A 84 -8.20 15.32 -4.38
C VAL A 84 -8.49 16.51 -3.45
N LEU A 85 -7.45 17.20 -2.97
CA LEU A 85 -7.62 18.38 -2.11
C LEU A 85 -8.25 19.55 -2.89
N ALA A 86 -7.77 19.82 -4.11
CA ALA A 86 -8.33 20.86 -4.96
C ALA A 86 -9.81 20.60 -5.30
N ALA A 87 -10.15 19.36 -5.69
CA ALA A 87 -11.53 18.98 -6.01
C ALA A 87 -12.50 19.07 -4.81
N ARG A 88 -11.99 19.04 -3.57
CA ARG A 88 -12.80 19.27 -2.36
C ARG A 88 -13.02 20.75 -2.07
N ALA A 89 -12.07 21.61 -2.44
CA ALA A 89 -12.19 23.06 -2.28
C ALA A 89 -13.10 23.66 -3.37
N GLU A 90 -12.98 23.16 -4.61
CA GLU A 90 -13.77 23.60 -5.76
C GLU A 90 -14.40 22.37 -6.45
N PRO A 91 -15.58 21.93 -6.00
CA PRO A 91 -16.27 20.79 -6.60
C PRO A 91 -16.64 21.07 -8.06
N TYR A 92 -16.42 20.09 -8.93
CA TYR A 92 -16.80 20.17 -10.33
C TYR A 92 -18.33 20.34 -10.47
N ASP A 93 -18.77 21.45 -11.06
CA ASP A 93 -20.18 21.70 -11.31
C ASP A 93 -20.69 20.82 -12.46
N ARG A 94 -21.63 19.93 -12.14
CA ARG A 94 -22.27 19.01 -13.09
C ARG A 94 -23.56 19.57 -13.68
N SER A 95 -23.98 20.78 -13.27
CA SER A 95 -25.19 21.43 -13.76
C SER A 95 -25.16 21.66 -15.29
N GLU A 96 -23.96 21.78 -15.87
CA GLU A 96 -23.76 21.99 -17.31
C GLU A 96 -23.69 20.70 -18.15
N ILE A 97 -23.64 19.51 -17.54
CA ILE A 97 -23.54 18.22 -18.27
C ILE A 97 -24.91 17.68 -18.71
N SER A 98 -26.02 18.22 -18.19
CA SER A 98 -27.39 17.71 -18.43
C SER A 98 -28.10 18.29 -19.67
N ARG A 99 -27.42 18.47 -20.81
CA ARG A 99 -28.07 18.82 -22.10
C ARG A 99 -27.83 17.78 -23.17
#